data_AF-A0A167KF17-F1
#
_entry.id   AF-A0A167KF17-F1
#
_cell.length_a   1.000
_cell.length_b   1.000
_cell.length_c   1.000
_cell.angle_alpha   90.00
_cell.angle_beta   90.00
_cell.angle_gamma   90.00
#
_symmetry.space_group_name_H-M   'P 1'
#
loop_
_entity.id
_entity.type
_entity.pdbx_description
1 polymer ?
#
loop_
_entity_poly.entity_id
_entity_poly.type
_entity_poly.pdbx_seq_one_letter_code
_entity_poly.pdbx_strand_id
1 'polypeptide(L)'
;MSYSSLLKVFSAAALLPLCFSAPESTHWLMGDPQDHPGRWMNKVHDIPTWVIPIENYDENTFIAGNVFSGMLVGFSAFYAFYHVYRVYLPSAPQGKRNIGNLNKDILGYLSSSFLASFMYSVLSLGKIWCGFGVLHNLYEAALLLHIVTQQRSTSSRVTYGILFAYILIVVATSLVLPWPFDGVFFKYQGLVVDYVLSVNMVRLYLHNKSIAAKVNVLTPAPTENGTAESGTVEDSNTFKGKQSVTFMRPVHENLFLLAFAAVVHTAGNTMIIFANTATLWLVFQFSYAVAFPIYSYYVSEEPDSSRINWYPIKLLKEVIIGVVSFVVVGVLMAIGFISSGVEL
;
A
#
# COMPACT_ATOMS: atom_id res chain seq x y z
N MET A 1 1.68 -30.11 -5.57
CA MET A 1 0.37 -29.56 -5.16
C MET A 1 -0.67 -30.33 -5.96
N SER A 2 -1.59 -31.08 -5.32
CA SER A 2 -2.54 -31.90 -6.08
C SER A 2 -3.59 -31.01 -6.74
N TYR A 3 -4.13 -31.44 -7.87
CA TYR A 3 -5.21 -30.76 -8.59
C TYR A 3 -6.43 -30.47 -7.68
N SER A 4 -6.68 -31.34 -6.70
CA SER A 4 -7.78 -31.14 -5.73
C SER A 4 -7.54 -30.01 -4.73
N SER A 5 -6.28 -29.61 -4.52
CA SER A 5 -5.92 -28.47 -3.66
C SER A 5 -6.16 -27.13 -4.36
N LEU A 6 -5.96 -27.07 -5.68
CA LEU A 6 -6.29 -25.91 -6.51
C LEU A 6 -7.81 -25.74 -6.63
N LEU A 7 -8.56 -26.83 -6.81
CA LEU A 7 -10.02 -26.79 -6.90
C LEU A 7 -10.68 -26.21 -5.63
N LYS A 8 -10.12 -26.50 -4.45
CA LYS A 8 -10.59 -25.97 -3.16
C LYS A 8 -10.30 -24.47 -2.97
N VAL A 9 -9.22 -23.98 -3.57
CA VAL A 9 -8.90 -22.55 -3.61
C VAL A 9 -9.83 -21.81 -4.59
N PHE A 10 -10.16 -22.42 -5.72
CA PHE A 10 -11.16 -21.88 -6.65
C PHE A 10 -12.59 -21.91 -6.09
N SER A 11 -12.95 -22.88 -5.24
CA SER A 11 -14.24 -22.84 -4.53
C SER A 11 -14.33 -21.76 -3.45
N ALA A 12 -13.21 -21.24 -2.94
CA ALA A 12 -13.22 -20.03 -2.11
C ALA A 12 -13.39 -18.75 -2.95
N ALA A 13 -12.90 -18.75 -4.20
CA ALA A 13 -13.24 -17.73 -5.19
C ALA A 13 -14.72 -17.79 -5.65
N ALA A 14 -15.44 -18.89 -5.35
CA ALA A 14 -16.89 -18.99 -5.52
C ALA A 14 -17.70 -18.10 -4.54
N LEU A 15 -17.05 -17.46 -3.56
CA LEU A 15 -17.64 -16.38 -2.75
C LEU A 15 -17.76 -15.06 -3.53
N LEU A 16 -16.96 -14.86 -4.59
CA LEU A 16 -17.10 -13.68 -5.45
C LEU A 16 -18.43 -13.76 -6.23
N PRO A 17 -18.77 -14.90 -6.89
CA PRO A 17 -20.12 -15.17 -7.32
C PRO A 17 -21.14 -15.01 -6.21
N LEU A 18 -20.96 -15.42 -4.96
CA LEU A 18 -21.97 -15.17 -3.91
C LEU A 18 -22.22 -13.68 -3.61
N CYS A 19 -21.25 -12.79 -3.88
CA CYS A 19 -21.45 -11.34 -3.85
C CYS A 19 -22.10 -10.79 -5.14
N PHE A 20 -22.03 -11.54 -6.24
CA PHE A 20 -22.59 -11.21 -7.58
C PHE A 20 -23.80 -12.08 -8.00
N SER A 21 -24.18 -13.05 -7.19
CA SER A 21 -25.25 -14.03 -7.37
C SER A 21 -26.32 -13.74 -6.35
N ALA A 22 -26.61 -12.46 -6.16
CA ALA A 22 -27.85 -12.05 -5.53
C ALA A 22 -29.02 -12.65 -6.35
N PRO A 23 -30.03 -13.22 -5.68
CA PRO A 23 -31.13 -13.92 -6.34
C PRO A 23 -32.07 -12.91 -7.00
N GLU A 24 -32.44 -13.15 -8.26
CA GLU A 24 -33.59 -12.58 -9.01
C GLU A 24 -33.82 -11.04 -9.04
N SER A 25 -33.11 -10.22 -8.28
CA SER A 25 -33.22 -8.74 -8.28
C SER A 25 -32.19 -8.04 -9.17
N THR A 26 -31.49 -8.76 -10.05
CA THR A 26 -30.61 -8.17 -11.09
C THR A 26 -31.35 -7.37 -12.16
N HIS A 27 -32.60 -6.97 -11.90
CA HIS A 27 -33.35 -6.05 -12.75
C HIS A 27 -32.59 -4.74 -12.97
N TRP A 28 -31.83 -4.24 -12.01
CA TRP A 28 -31.02 -3.02 -12.16
C TRP A 28 -29.77 -3.19 -13.03
N LEU A 29 -29.26 -4.41 -13.23
CA LEU A 29 -28.19 -4.69 -14.21
C LEU A 29 -28.66 -4.47 -15.66
N MET A 30 -29.99 -4.50 -15.89
CA MET A 30 -30.66 -4.21 -17.16
C MET A 30 -31.76 -3.15 -16.99
N GLY A 31 -31.75 -2.40 -15.89
CA GLY A 31 -32.89 -1.61 -15.41
C GLY A 31 -32.85 -0.18 -15.90
N ASP A 32 -33.93 0.56 -15.65
CA ASP A 32 -33.99 2.00 -15.92
C ASP A 32 -32.91 2.68 -15.05
N PRO A 33 -32.11 3.62 -15.58
CA PRO A 33 -31.11 4.38 -14.82
C PRO A 33 -31.57 4.96 -13.48
N GLN A 34 -32.89 5.04 -13.23
CA GLN A 34 -33.49 5.45 -11.96
C GLN A 34 -33.37 4.41 -10.82
N ASP A 35 -33.07 3.14 -11.13
CA ASP A 35 -32.96 2.06 -10.14
C ASP A 35 -31.53 1.92 -9.55
N HIS A 36 -30.59 2.80 -9.92
CA HIS A 36 -29.22 2.76 -9.41
C HIS A 36 -29.06 3.59 -8.12
N PRO A 37 -28.14 3.19 -7.21
CA PRO A 37 -27.81 4.03 -6.06
C PRO A 37 -27.30 5.40 -6.54
N GLY A 38 -27.78 6.45 -5.88
CA GLY A 38 -27.42 7.82 -6.21
C GLY A 38 -25.90 8.00 -6.30
N ARG A 39 -25.44 8.65 -7.37
CA ARG A 39 -24.01 8.91 -7.60
C ARG A 39 -23.75 10.40 -7.63
N TRP A 40 -22.64 10.85 -7.09
CA TRP A 40 -22.19 12.22 -7.29
C TRP A 40 -21.66 12.42 -8.70
N MET A 41 -21.82 13.65 -9.18
CA MET A 41 -21.13 14.16 -10.34
C MET A 41 -19.94 15.00 -9.88
N ASN A 42 -18.83 14.92 -10.62
CA ASN A 42 -17.72 15.85 -10.44
C ASN A 42 -18.22 17.28 -10.73
N LYS A 43 -17.98 18.21 -9.81
CA LYS A 43 -18.51 19.59 -9.91
C LYS A 43 -17.91 20.41 -11.06
N VAL A 44 -16.74 20.03 -11.56
CA VAL A 44 -15.99 20.79 -12.59
C VAL A 44 -16.33 20.31 -14.00
N HIS A 45 -16.51 19.01 -14.18
CA HIS A 45 -16.61 18.36 -15.48
C HIS A 45 -17.95 17.66 -15.71
N ASP A 46 -18.84 17.64 -14.71
CA ASP A 46 -20.14 16.95 -14.74
C ASP A 46 -20.04 15.47 -15.16
N ILE A 47 -18.92 14.84 -14.76
CA ILE A 47 -18.67 13.41 -15.02
C ILE A 47 -19.12 12.56 -13.83
N PRO A 48 -19.71 11.37 -14.08
CA PRO A 48 -20.07 10.44 -13.01
C PRO A 48 -18.89 10.01 -12.16
N THR A 49 -19.11 9.99 -10.84
CA THR A 49 -18.11 9.55 -9.86
C THR A 49 -18.47 8.20 -9.25
N TRP A 50 -17.50 7.56 -8.61
CA TRP A 50 -17.69 6.37 -7.78
C TRP A 50 -18.10 6.69 -6.34
N VAL A 51 -18.51 7.93 -6.07
CA VAL A 51 -18.86 8.39 -4.73
C VAL A 51 -20.38 8.46 -4.61
N ILE A 52 -20.92 7.72 -3.65
CA ILE A 52 -22.32 7.88 -3.21
C ILE A 52 -22.43 9.09 -2.27
N PRO A 53 -23.61 9.76 -2.18
CA PRO A 53 -23.80 10.90 -1.29
C PRO A 53 -23.37 10.65 0.16
N ILE A 54 -22.39 11.44 0.62
CA ILE A 54 -21.80 11.31 1.96
C ILE A 54 -22.75 11.89 3.01
N GLU A 55 -23.04 11.12 4.05
CA GLU A 55 -23.80 11.58 5.22
C GLU A 55 -23.02 12.65 5.98
N ASN A 56 -23.73 13.70 6.39
CA ASN A 56 -23.15 14.87 7.07
C ASN A 56 -22.05 15.55 6.25
N TYR A 57 -22.20 15.56 4.91
CA TYR A 57 -21.25 16.19 4.02
C TYR A 57 -21.15 17.70 4.28
N ASP A 58 -19.94 18.13 4.63
CA ASP A 58 -19.53 19.52 4.60
C ASP A 58 -18.43 19.68 3.54
N GLU A 59 -18.70 20.51 2.54
CA GLU A 59 -17.81 20.70 1.39
C GLU A 59 -16.44 21.26 1.82
N ASN A 60 -16.43 22.21 2.74
CA ASN A 60 -15.19 22.83 3.21
C ASN A 60 -14.30 21.81 3.92
N THR A 61 -14.89 21.00 4.81
CA THR A 61 -14.20 19.93 5.53
C THR A 61 -13.69 18.86 4.58
N PHE A 62 -14.50 18.46 3.60
CA PHE A 62 -14.13 17.47 2.58
C PHE A 62 -12.94 17.95 1.74
N ILE A 63 -13.01 19.17 1.21
CA ILE A 63 -11.93 19.76 0.41
C ILE A 63 -10.67 19.95 1.27
N ALA A 64 -10.81 20.48 2.48
CA ALA A 64 -9.68 20.69 3.38
C ALA A 64 -8.97 19.37 3.71
N GLY A 65 -9.72 18.30 4.02
CA GLY A 65 -9.16 16.97 4.29
C GLY A 65 -8.41 16.39 3.09
N ASN A 66 -8.99 16.50 1.89
CA ASN A 66 -8.36 16.04 0.65
C ASN A 66 -7.09 16.81 0.31
N VAL A 67 -7.12 18.15 0.43
CA VAL A 67 -5.96 19.01 0.16
C VAL A 67 -4.85 18.74 1.18
N PHE A 68 -5.19 18.68 2.47
CA PHE A 68 -4.24 18.39 3.54
C PHE A 68 -3.51 17.05 3.31
N SER A 69 -4.27 15.98 3.08
CA SER A 69 -3.73 14.66 2.79
C SER A 69 -2.88 14.68 1.52
N GLY A 70 -3.40 15.22 0.42
CA GLY A 70 -2.69 15.31 -0.85
C GLY A 70 -1.37 16.09 -0.76
N MET A 71 -1.34 17.19 0.00
CA MET A 71 -0.11 17.94 0.27
C MET A 71 0.91 17.11 1.06
N LEU A 72 0.48 16.39 2.09
CA LEU A 72 1.39 15.53 2.87
C LEU A 72 1.93 14.36 2.05
N VAL A 73 1.10 13.71 1.22
CA VAL A 73 1.58 12.68 0.29
C VAL A 73 2.58 13.28 -0.72
N GLY A 74 2.29 14.48 -1.24
CA GLY A 74 3.21 15.21 -2.12
C GLY A 74 4.54 15.52 -1.47
N PHE A 75 4.54 16.15 -0.28
CA PHE A 75 5.76 16.43 0.47
C PHE A 75 6.53 15.16 0.81
N SER A 76 5.84 14.07 1.13
CA SER A 76 6.46 12.76 1.37
C SER A 76 7.19 12.25 0.13
N ALA A 77 6.57 12.34 -1.05
CA ALA A 77 7.23 11.97 -2.30
C ALA A 77 8.45 12.87 -2.54
N PHE A 78 8.29 14.20 -2.55
CA PHE A 78 9.39 15.13 -2.80
C PHE A 78 10.54 14.97 -1.81
N TYR A 79 10.26 14.79 -0.53
CA TYR A 79 11.27 14.56 0.51
C TYR A 79 12.06 13.28 0.25
N ALA A 80 11.38 12.16 -0.05
CA ALA A 80 12.05 10.89 -0.33
C ALA A 80 12.97 11.01 -1.57
N PHE A 81 12.50 11.64 -2.64
CA PHE A 81 13.32 11.88 -3.84
C PHE A 81 14.49 12.81 -3.54
N TYR A 82 14.26 13.92 -2.83
CA TYR A 82 15.32 14.83 -2.42
C TYR A 82 16.38 14.09 -1.62
N HIS A 83 15.98 13.35 -0.59
CA HIS A 83 16.91 12.63 0.26
C HIS A 83 17.70 11.58 -0.55
N VAL A 84 17.04 10.77 -1.37
CA VAL A 84 17.71 9.73 -2.16
C VAL A 84 18.69 10.33 -3.17
N TYR A 85 18.27 11.30 -3.98
CA TYR A 85 19.05 11.78 -5.12
C TYR A 85 20.00 12.93 -4.78
N ARG A 86 19.71 13.74 -3.76
CA ARG A 86 20.53 14.89 -3.36
C ARG A 86 21.36 14.66 -2.11
N VAL A 87 20.95 13.74 -1.23
CA VAL A 87 21.67 13.47 0.02
C VAL A 87 22.39 12.12 -0.05
N TYR A 88 21.66 11.03 -0.22
CA TYR A 88 22.22 9.67 -0.13
C TYR A 88 23.15 9.33 -1.29
N LEU A 89 22.68 9.40 -2.55
CA LEU A 89 23.49 8.98 -3.69
C LEU A 89 24.81 9.76 -3.85
N PRO A 90 24.86 11.09 -3.64
CA PRO A 90 26.11 11.84 -3.66
C PRO A 90 27.08 11.45 -2.52
N SER A 91 26.55 11.25 -1.31
CA SER A 91 27.33 10.92 -0.11
C SER A 91 27.76 9.46 -0.04
N ALA A 92 27.10 8.56 -0.78
CA ALA A 92 27.43 7.14 -0.77
C ALA A 92 28.81 6.87 -1.42
N PRO A 93 29.64 6.00 -0.82
CA PRO A 93 30.95 5.62 -1.35
C PRO A 93 30.87 5.10 -2.79
N GLN A 94 31.92 5.32 -3.57
CA GLN A 94 32.01 4.83 -4.94
C GLN A 94 31.87 3.29 -4.96
N GLY A 95 30.90 2.78 -5.73
CA GLY A 95 30.53 1.35 -5.75
C GLY A 95 29.35 0.97 -4.84
N LYS A 96 28.95 1.82 -3.89
CA LYS A 96 27.74 1.66 -3.06
C LYS A 96 26.61 2.65 -3.40
N ARG A 97 26.78 3.41 -4.48
CA ARG A 97 25.77 4.36 -5.01
C ARG A 97 24.64 3.62 -5.72
N ASN A 98 23.84 2.88 -4.96
CA ASN A 98 22.65 2.20 -5.47
C ASN A 98 21.50 2.35 -4.48
N ILE A 99 20.30 2.46 -5.03
CA ILE A 99 19.06 2.45 -4.28
C ILE A 99 18.60 0.99 -4.21
N GLY A 100 18.28 0.52 -3.01
CA GLY A 100 17.69 -0.80 -2.82
C GLY A 100 16.43 -0.97 -3.67
N ASN A 101 16.21 -2.14 -4.26
CA ASN A 101 15.09 -2.33 -5.17
C ASN A 101 13.72 -2.16 -4.46
N LEU A 102 13.60 -2.59 -3.20
CA LEU A 102 12.41 -2.30 -2.38
C LEU A 102 12.15 -0.79 -2.29
N ASN A 103 13.19 0.03 -2.12
CA ASN A 103 13.04 1.48 -2.04
C ASN A 103 12.69 2.12 -3.38
N LYS A 104 13.11 1.54 -4.50
CA LYS A 104 12.63 1.98 -5.83
C LYS A 104 11.12 1.77 -5.94
N ASP A 105 10.64 0.63 -5.46
CA ASP A 105 9.20 0.34 -5.42
C ASP A 105 8.46 1.30 -4.47
N ILE A 106 9.04 1.65 -3.29
CA ILE A 106 8.45 2.64 -2.37
C ILE A 106 8.46 4.06 -2.97
N LEU A 107 9.52 4.47 -3.68
CA LEU A 107 9.57 5.76 -4.37
C LEU A 107 8.50 5.84 -5.48
N GLY A 108 8.32 4.75 -6.22
CA GLY A 108 7.24 4.62 -7.19
C GLY A 108 5.86 4.65 -6.54
N TYR A 109 5.70 4.00 -5.39
CA TYR A 109 4.47 4.05 -4.58
C TYR A 109 4.15 5.47 -4.10
N LEU A 110 5.12 6.19 -3.54
CA LEU A 110 4.96 7.58 -3.12
C LEU A 110 4.55 8.49 -4.29
N SER A 111 5.21 8.32 -5.44
CA SER A 111 4.93 9.12 -6.66
C SER A 111 3.54 8.85 -7.22
N SER A 112 3.18 7.58 -7.36
CA SER A 112 1.88 7.17 -7.89
C SER A 112 0.74 7.54 -6.97
N SER A 113 0.94 7.48 -5.64
CA SER A 113 -0.04 7.90 -4.65
C SER A 113 -0.26 9.41 -4.65
N PHE A 114 0.82 10.19 -4.80
CA PHE A 114 0.71 11.64 -5.00
C PHE A 114 -0.06 11.94 -6.28
N LEU A 115 0.29 11.30 -7.40
CA LEU A 115 -0.40 11.48 -8.67
C LEU A 115 -1.89 11.10 -8.57
N ALA A 116 -2.21 9.97 -7.95
CA ALA A 116 -3.59 9.54 -7.74
C ALA A 116 -4.38 10.53 -6.88
N SER A 117 -3.78 11.05 -5.81
CA SER A 117 -4.41 12.04 -4.90
C SER A 117 -4.63 13.39 -5.59
N PHE A 118 -3.64 13.83 -6.38
CA PHE A 118 -3.75 15.04 -7.17
C PHE A 118 -4.86 14.90 -8.23
N MET A 119 -4.84 13.81 -9.00
CA MET A 119 -5.84 13.56 -10.03
C MET A 119 -7.24 13.33 -9.45
N TYR A 120 -7.34 12.81 -8.23
CA TYR A 120 -8.62 12.75 -7.53
C TYR A 120 -9.20 14.14 -7.27
N SER A 121 -8.36 15.11 -6.92
CA SER A 121 -8.80 16.49 -6.68
C SER A 121 -9.29 17.18 -7.95
N VAL A 122 -8.80 16.76 -9.13
CA VAL A 122 -9.18 17.32 -10.43
C VAL A 122 -10.38 16.59 -11.03
N LEU A 123 -10.33 15.25 -11.09
CA LEU A 123 -11.26 14.42 -11.84
C LEU A 123 -12.34 13.75 -10.96
N SER A 124 -12.22 13.83 -9.64
CA SER A 124 -12.96 12.99 -8.67
C SER A 124 -12.71 11.49 -8.87
N LEU A 125 -13.17 10.65 -7.93
CA LEU A 125 -13.08 9.19 -8.06
C LEU A 125 -14.04 8.74 -9.15
N GLY A 126 -13.60 7.96 -10.13
CA GLY A 126 -14.45 7.49 -11.22
C GLY A 126 -13.65 6.76 -12.28
N LYS A 127 -14.31 6.36 -13.38
CA LYS A 127 -13.67 5.59 -14.47
C LYS A 127 -12.46 6.30 -15.10
N ILE A 128 -12.50 7.63 -15.24
CA ILE A 128 -11.37 8.40 -15.79
C ILE A 128 -10.19 8.40 -14.79
N TRP A 129 -10.48 8.56 -13.50
CA TRP A 129 -9.49 8.52 -12.45
C TRP A 129 -8.87 7.13 -12.25
N CYS A 130 -9.58 6.06 -12.60
CA CYS A 130 -9.12 4.67 -12.51
C CYS A 130 -7.70 4.46 -13.07
N GLY A 131 -7.35 5.13 -14.18
CA GLY A 131 -6.01 5.03 -14.77
C GLY A 131 -4.88 5.53 -13.87
N PHE A 132 -5.16 6.46 -12.96
CA PHE A 132 -4.21 6.96 -11.97
C PHE A 132 -4.27 6.15 -10.68
N GLY A 133 -5.48 5.81 -10.22
CA GLY A 133 -5.66 4.96 -9.05
C GLY A 133 -5.01 3.58 -9.22
N VAL A 134 -5.07 3.00 -10.43
CA VAL A 134 -4.45 1.68 -10.68
C VAL A 134 -2.93 1.73 -10.55
N LEU A 135 -2.28 2.88 -10.79
CA LEU A 135 -0.84 3.02 -10.59
C LEU A 135 -0.47 2.96 -9.10
N HIS A 136 -1.29 3.53 -8.23
CA HIS A 136 -1.10 3.41 -6.77
C HIS A 136 -1.15 1.94 -6.34
N ASN A 137 -2.22 1.22 -6.71
CA ASN A 137 -2.37 -0.20 -6.39
C ASN A 137 -1.31 -1.09 -7.06
N LEU A 138 -0.84 -0.70 -8.26
CA LEU A 138 0.24 -1.38 -8.97
C LEU A 138 1.53 -1.41 -8.14
N TYR A 139 1.88 -0.29 -7.51
CA TYR A 139 3.10 -0.23 -6.71
C TYR A 139 2.96 -0.97 -5.38
N GLU A 140 1.75 -1.09 -4.82
CA GLU A 140 1.50 -2.00 -3.69
C GLU A 140 1.69 -3.46 -4.10
N ALA A 141 1.16 -3.83 -5.27
CA ALA A 141 1.36 -5.14 -5.86
C ALA A 141 2.84 -5.39 -6.19
N ALA A 142 3.58 -4.37 -6.65
CA ALA A 142 5.02 -4.44 -6.89
C ALA A 142 5.80 -4.64 -5.59
N LEU A 143 5.49 -3.90 -4.53
CA LEU A 143 6.08 -4.08 -3.20
C LEU A 143 5.82 -5.49 -2.65
N LEU A 144 4.59 -5.98 -2.77
CA LEU A 144 4.24 -7.33 -2.36
C LEU A 144 5.01 -8.37 -3.17
N LEU A 145 5.04 -8.23 -4.50
CA LEU A 145 5.73 -9.14 -5.39
C LEU A 145 7.24 -9.11 -5.11
N HIS A 146 7.80 -7.95 -4.78
CA HIS A 146 9.19 -7.80 -4.33
C HIS A 146 9.46 -8.68 -3.12
N ILE A 147 8.67 -8.52 -2.05
CA ILE A 147 8.85 -9.27 -0.80
C ILE A 147 8.75 -10.78 -1.05
N VAL A 148 7.79 -11.21 -1.88
CA VAL A 148 7.56 -12.64 -2.17
C VAL A 148 8.59 -13.22 -3.14
N THR A 149 9.15 -12.42 -4.05
CA THR A 149 10.06 -12.93 -5.09
C THR A 149 11.53 -12.74 -4.76
N GLN A 150 11.91 -11.95 -3.75
CA GLN A 150 13.32 -11.65 -3.46
C GLN A 150 14.20 -12.87 -3.17
N GLN A 151 13.61 -13.99 -2.72
CA GLN A 151 14.34 -15.24 -2.51
C GLN A 151 14.42 -16.15 -3.73
N ARG A 152 13.66 -15.84 -4.78
CA ARG A 152 13.68 -16.57 -6.04
C ARG A 152 14.41 -15.73 -7.06
N SER A 153 15.28 -16.35 -7.85
CA SER A 153 15.84 -15.74 -9.06
C SER A 153 14.76 -15.62 -10.17
N THR A 154 13.60 -15.08 -9.82
CA THR A 154 12.53 -14.81 -10.78
C THR A 154 13.03 -13.75 -11.74
N SER A 155 12.95 -14.03 -13.04
CA SER A 155 13.35 -13.06 -14.05
C SER A 155 12.49 -11.80 -13.92
N SER A 156 13.12 -10.62 -13.97
CA SER A 156 12.44 -9.33 -13.99
C SER A 156 11.35 -9.24 -15.06
N ARG A 157 11.51 -9.94 -16.20
CA ARG A 157 10.50 -10.03 -17.27
C ARG A 157 9.19 -10.66 -16.79
N VAL A 158 9.26 -11.70 -15.95
CA VAL A 158 8.08 -12.37 -15.40
C VAL A 158 7.37 -11.45 -14.42
N THR A 159 8.13 -10.79 -13.54
CA THR A 159 7.60 -9.79 -12.60
C THR A 159 6.85 -8.68 -13.33
N TYR A 160 7.46 -8.07 -14.34
CA TYR A 160 6.80 -7.04 -15.14
C TYR A 160 5.60 -7.55 -15.93
N GLY A 161 5.65 -8.80 -16.43
CA GLY A 161 4.51 -9.43 -17.09
C GLY A 161 3.30 -9.59 -16.16
N ILE A 162 3.53 -9.99 -14.90
CA ILE A 162 2.47 -10.11 -13.88
C ILE A 162 1.88 -8.74 -13.55
N LEU A 163 2.73 -7.73 -13.34
CA LEU A 163 2.30 -6.36 -13.03
C LEU A 163 1.52 -5.74 -14.20
N PHE A 164 1.95 -5.96 -15.44
CA PHE A 164 1.23 -5.50 -16.63
C PHE A 164 -0.13 -6.20 -16.77
N ALA A 165 -0.17 -7.52 -16.59
CA ALA A 165 -1.43 -8.27 -16.60
C ALA A 165 -2.40 -7.78 -15.52
N TYR A 166 -1.89 -7.47 -14.32
CA TYR A 166 -2.68 -6.89 -13.24
C TYR A 166 -3.34 -5.56 -13.65
N ILE A 167 -2.60 -4.61 -14.24
CA ILE A 167 -3.17 -3.34 -14.73
C ILE A 167 -4.27 -3.60 -15.76
N LEU A 168 -3.99 -4.46 -16.75
CA LEU A 168 -4.96 -4.76 -17.81
C LEU A 168 -6.27 -5.33 -17.25
N ILE A 169 -6.17 -6.30 -16.33
CA ILE A 169 -7.33 -6.91 -15.70
C ILE A 169 -8.12 -5.87 -14.90
N VAL A 170 -7.45 -5.07 -14.06
CA VAL A 170 -8.13 -4.08 -13.21
C VAL A 170 -8.82 -3.01 -14.04
N VAL A 171 -8.13 -2.44 -15.03
CA VAL A 171 -8.68 -1.39 -15.90
C VAL A 171 -9.81 -1.94 -16.77
N ALA A 172 -9.60 -3.08 -17.46
CA ALA A 172 -10.62 -3.66 -18.33
C ALA A 172 -11.90 -3.99 -17.53
N THR A 173 -11.75 -4.61 -16.36
CA THR A 173 -12.89 -4.95 -15.50
C THR A 173 -13.61 -3.69 -15.00
N SER A 174 -12.88 -2.66 -14.55
CA SER A 174 -13.48 -1.40 -14.09
C SER A 174 -14.18 -0.61 -15.21
N LEU A 175 -13.73 -0.75 -16.46
CA LEU A 175 -14.39 -0.13 -17.60
C LEU A 175 -15.68 -0.85 -18.00
N VAL A 176 -15.66 -2.19 -18.00
CA VAL A 176 -16.77 -3.05 -18.43
C VAL A 176 -17.89 -3.11 -17.39
N LEU A 177 -17.55 -3.15 -16.09
CA LEU A 177 -18.57 -3.24 -15.06
C LEU A 177 -19.45 -1.97 -15.02
N PRO A 178 -20.77 -2.13 -14.82
CA PRO A 178 -21.65 -1.01 -14.59
C PRO A 178 -21.50 -0.49 -13.15
N TRP A 179 -21.93 0.74 -12.92
CA TRP A 179 -22.08 1.30 -11.58
C TRP A 179 -23.12 0.49 -10.78
N PRO A 180 -22.89 0.19 -9.48
CA PRO A 180 -21.73 0.53 -8.64
C PRO A 180 -20.59 -0.50 -8.64
N PHE A 181 -20.71 -1.57 -9.42
CA PHE A 181 -19.78 -2.70 -9.37
C PHE A 181 -18.37 -2.37 -9.82
N ASP A 182 -18.20 -1.40 -10.72
CA ASP A 182 -16.88 -0.91 -11.13
C ASP A 182 -16.10 -0.30 -9.96
N GLY A 183 -16.72 0.63 -9.21
CA GLY A 183 -16.12 1.24 -8.02
C GLY A 183 -15.89 0.24 -6.90
N VAL A 184 -16.87 -0.65 -6.65
CA VAL A 184 -16.76 -1.73 -5.66
C VAL A 184 -15.62 -2.68 -5.99
N PHE A 185 -15.52 -3.14 -7.25
CA PHE A 185 -14.44 -4.00 -7.71
C PHE A 185 -13.08 -3.32 -7.56
N PHE A 186 -12.97 -2.06 -7.99
CA PHE A 186 -11.73 -1.30 -7.92
C PHE A 186 -11.24 -1.18 -6.46
N LYS A 187 -12.15 -0.87 -5.52
CA LYS A 187 -11.85 -0.81 -4.09
C LYS A 187 -11.51 -2.20 -3.52
N TYR A 188 -12.29 -3.22 -3.85
CA TYR A 188 -12.11 -4.59 -3.38
C TYR A 188 -10.70 -5.10 -3.70
N GLN A 189 -10.29 -5.03 -4.96
CA GLN A 189 -9.00 -5.57 -5.38
C GLN A 189 -7.82 -4.82 -4.72
N GLY A 190 -7.92 -3.50 -4.55
CA GLY A 190 -6.89 -2.70 -3.87
C GLY A 190 -6.80 -3.08 -2.39
N LEU A 191 -7.94 -3.23 -1.73
CA LEU A 191 -7.97 -3.61 -0.31
C LEU A 191 -7.42 -5.03 -0.08
N VAL A 192 -7.62 -5.97 -1.02
CA VAL A 192 -6.98 -7.29 -0.93
C VAL A 192 -5.46 -7.15 -0.94
N VAL A 193 -4.90 -6.32 -1.83
CA VAL A 193 -3.45 -6.08 -1.89
C VAL A 193 -2.97 -5.42 -0.60
N ASP A 194 -3.68 -4.44 -0.07
CA ASP A 194 -3.40 -3.78 1.22
C ASP A 194 -3.25 -4.77 2.37
N TYR A 195 -4.24 -5.66 2.56
CA TYR A 195 -4.20 -6.65 3.64
C TYR A 195 -3.01 -7.60 3.48
N VAL A 196 -2.77 -8.09 2.27
CA VAL A 196 -1.66 -9.02 2.01
C VAL A 196 -0.32 -8.32 2.22
N LEU A 197 -0.18 -7.06 1.77
CA LEU A 197 1.03 -6.26 1.95
C LEU A 197 1.29 -5.98 3.43
N SER A 198 0.29 -5.52 4.17
CA SER A 198 0.38 -5.28 5.62
C SER A 198 0.83 -6.50 6.41
N VAL A 199 0.22 -7.67 6.14
CA VAL A 199 0.62 -8.94 6.78
C VAL A 199 2.08 -9.27 6.45
N ASN A 200 2.51 -9.09 5.21
CA ASN A 200 3.88 -9.41 4.80
C ASN A 200 4.93 -8.42 5.35
N MET A 201 4.59 -7.13 5.46
CA MET A 201 5.44 -6.14 6.12
C MET A 201 5.61 -6.45 7.62
N VAL A 202 4.53 -6.79 8.32
CA VAL A 202 4.59 -7.24 9.72
C VAL A 202 5.47 -8.49 9.87
N ARG A 203 5.35 -9.46 8.96
CA ARG A 203 6.20 -10.67 8.97
C ARG A 203 7.67 -10.33 8.73
N LEU A 204 7.96 -9.42 7.81
CA LEU A 204 9.32 -8.96 7.52
C LEU A 204 9.95 -8.29 8.75
N TYR A 205 9.20 -7.42 9.41
CA TYR A 205 9.56 -6.82 10.70
C TYR A 205 9.86 -7.88 11.76
N LEU A 206 8.91 -8.78 12.05
CA LEU A 206 9.05 -9.79 13.10
C LEU A 206 10.23 -10.73 12.82
N HIS A 207 10.48 -11.07 11.56
CA HIS A 207 11.61 -11.89 11.16
C HIS A 207 12.94 -11.20 11.48
N ASN A 208 13.13 -9.96 11.05
CA ASN A 208 14.35 -9.19 11.32
C ASN A 208 14.54 -8.92 12.82
N LYS A 209 13.45 -8.65 13.55
CA LYS A 209 13.47 -8.52 15.02
C LYS A 209 13.96 -9.82 15.68
N SER A 210 13.46 -10.96 15.22
CA SER A 210 13.88 -12.27 15.77
C SER A 210 15.34 -12.60 15.49
N ILE A 211 15.89 -12.14 14.36
CA ILE A 211 17.32 -12.29 14.04
C ILE A 211 18.14 -11.37 14.95
N ALA A 212 17.75 -10.10 15.08
CA ALA A 212 18.44 -9.15 15.94
C ALA A 212 18.53 -9.65 17.40
N ALA A 213 17.42 -10.19 17.93
CA ALA A 213 17.38 -10.76 19.27
C ALA A 213 18.30 -11.98 19.47
N LYS A 214 18.59 -12.73 18.41
CA LYS A 214 19.48 -13.91 18.45
C LYS A 214 20.94 -13.56 18.25
N VAL A 215 21.21 -12.53 17.44
CA VAL A 215 22.56 -12.23 16.97
C VAL A 215 23.32 -11.30 17.93
N ASN A 216 22.66 -10.59 18.85
CA ASN A 216 23.32 -9.74 19.86
C ASN A 216 24.32 -8.72 19.24
N VAL A 217 24.11 -8.32 17.98
CA VAL A 217 25.02 -7.44 17.24
C VAL A 217 24.46 -6.03 17.21
N LEU A 218 25.08 -5.15 18.00
CA LEU A 218 25.18 -3.74 17.65
C LEU A 218 25.92 -3.68 16.31
N THR A 219 25.21 -3.33 15.23
CA THR A 219 25.79 -3.29 13.89
C THR A 219 26.58 -1.99 13.74
N PRO A 220 27.92 -2.01 13.59
CA PRO A 220 28.69 -0.78 13.40
C PRO A 220 28.31 -0.15 12.04
N ALA A 221 27.97 1.15 12.04
CA ALA A 221 27.75 1.88 10.79
C ALA A 221 29.07 2.19 10.09
N PRO A 222 29.07 2.37 8.76
CA PRO A 222 30.14 3.05 8.08
C PRO A 222 30.18 4.51 8.55
N THR A 223 31.31 4.94 9.11
CA THR A 223 31.59 6.33 9.48
C THR A 223 31.58 7.25 8.27
N GLU A 224 30.81 8.34 8.33
CA GLU A 224 31.30 9.70 8.08
C GLU A 224 30.28 10.78 8.52
N ASN A 225 30.73 11.62 9.46
CA ASN A 225 30.29 12.98 9.80
C ASN A 225 28.80 13.26 10.12
N GLY A 226 28.51 13.39 11.42
CA GLY A 226 27.51 14.35 11.92
C GLY A 226 26.52 13.83 12.98
N THR A 227 26.66 14.37 14.21
CA THR A 227 25.66 14.46 15.31
C THR A 227 25.00 13.15 15.77
N ALA A 228 25.60 12.36 16.66
CA ALA A 228 25.72 12.52 18.12
C ALA A 228 24.74 11.60 18.90
N GLU A 229 25.26 10.46 19.37
CA GLU A 229 25.05 9.88 20.72
C GLU A 229 26.21 8.88 20.94
N SER A 230 27.15 9.23 21.83
CA SER A 230 28.43 8.54 21.99
C SER A 230 28.37 7.55 23.15
N GLY A 231 28.48 6.25 22.87
CA GLY A 231 28.87 5.23 23.85
C GLY A 231 30.38 4.97 23.75
N THR A 232 31.09 5.01 24.88
CA THR A 232 32.52 4.68 24.96
C THR A 232 32.73 3.20 25.25
N VAL A 233 33.40 2.48 24.34
CA VAL A 233 34.03 1.19 24.65
C VAL A 233 35.50 1.49 24.96
N GLU A 234 35.93 1.24 26.19
CA GLU A 234 37.34 1.30 26.58
C GLU A 234 38.04 0.01 26.12
N ASP A 235 38.91 0.12 25.12
CA ASP A 235 39.89 -0.92 24.82
C ASP A 235 41.26 -0.42 25.26
N SER A 236 41.83 -1.10 26.24
CA SER A 236 43.11 -0.77 26.82
C SER A 236 44.25 -1.15 25.88
N ASN A 237 45.09 -0.15 25.62
CA ASN A 237 46.41 -0.21 25.01
C ASN A 237 46.48 -0.19 23.47
N THR A 238 47.03 0.94 23.00
CA THR A 238 47.74 1.13 21.72
C THR A 238 46.90 1.33 20.45
N PHE A 239 46.29 2.51 20.28
CA PHE A 239 46.55 3.42 19.12
C PHE A 239 45.74 4.71 19.25
N LYS A 240 46.36 5.85 18.89
CA LYS A 240 45.69 7.15 18.79
C LYS A 240 44.72 7.16 17.62
N GLY A 241 43.43 7.20 17.94
CA GLY A 241 42.34 7.49 17.01
C GLY A 241 41.04 7.01 17.63
N LYS A 242 40.31 7.89 18.35
CA LYS A 242 38.93 7.60 18.74
C LYS A 242 38.10 7.53 17.47
N GLN A 243 37.98 6.35 16.87
CA GLN A 243 36.99 6.08 15.83
C GLN A 243 35.63 6.09 16.52
N SER A 244 34.88 7.19 16.38
CA SER A 244 33.48 7.20 16.76
C SER A 244 32.73 6.27 15.80
N VAL A 245 32.45 5.05 16.22
CA VAL A 245 31.59 4.15 15.47
C VAL A 245 30.17 4.70 15.61
N THR A 246 29.63 5.31 14.56
CA THR A 246 28.20 5.60 14.50
C THR A 246 27.49 4.25 14.49
N PHE A 247 26.49 4.03 15.33
CA PHE A 247 25.68 2.82 15.26
C PHE A 247 24.45 3.16 14.44
N MET A 248 24.30 2.51 13.28
CA MET A 248 23.03 2.60 12.55
C MET A 248 21.97 1.92 13.41
N ARG A 249 20.76 2.50 13.43
CA ARG A 249 19.64 1.84 14.09
C ARG A 249 19.47 0.42 13.53
N PRO A 250 19.10 -0.54 14.39
CA PRO A 250 18.78 -1.88 13.96
C PRO A 250 17.75 -1.87 12.82
N VAL A 251 18.01 -2.61 11.74
CA VAL A 251 17.13 -2.64 10.55
C VAL A 251 15.66 -2.95 10.88
N HIS A 252 15.41 -3.73 11.93
CA HIS A 252 14.05 -4.08 12.35
C HIS A 252 13.27 -2.89 12.92
N GLU A 253 13.93 -1.85 13.45
CA GLU A 253 13.26 -0.61 13.86
C GLU A 253 12.77 0.17 12.64
N ASN A 254 13.57 0.22 11.57
CA ASN A 254 13.15 0.82 10.31
C ASN A 254 12.02 0.02 9.66
N LEU A 255 12.12 -1.31 9.65
CA LEU A 255 11.05 -2.18 9.12
C LEU A 255 9.74 -2.10 9.92
N PHE A 256 9.80 -1.76 11.21
CA PHE A 256 8.60 -1.48 12.00
C PHE A 256 7.83 -0.29 11.42
N LEU A 257 8.52 0.74 10.95
CA LEU A 257 7.90 1.91 10.30
C LEU A 257 7.09 1.49 9.07
N LEU A 258 7.65 0.63 8.21
CA LEU A 258 6.92 0.09 7.05
C LEU A 258 5.69 -0.71 7.46
N ALA A 259 5.84 -1.61 8.44
CA ALA A 259 4.73 -2.41 8.93
C ALA A 259 3.62 -1.53 9.53
N PHE A 260 3.99 -0.52 10.31
CA PHE A 260 3.05 0.42 10.89
C PHE A 260 2.35 1.27 9.82
N ALA A 261 3.08 1.84 8.86
CA ALA A 261 2.52 2.62 7.77
C ALA A 261 1.52 1.80 6.93
N ALA A 262 1.88 0.55 6.59
CA ALA A 262 0.99 -0.35 5.87
C ALA A 262 -0.30 -0.63 6.65
N VAL A 263 -0.19 -0.96 7.95
CA VAL A 263 -1.36 -1.22 8.80
C VAL A 263 -2.25 0.01 8.95
N VAL A 264 -1.68 1.20 9.16
CA VAL A 264 -2.43 2.46 9.22
C VAL A 264 -3.16 2.72 7.91
N HIS A 265 -2.47 2.54 6.78
CA HIS A 265 -3.05 2.69 5.45
C HIS A 265 -4.24 1.74 5.24
N THR A 266 -4.03 0.43 5.44
CA THR A 266 -5.07 -0.60 5.33
C THR A 266 -6.24 -0.34 6.28
N ALA A 267 -5.98 0.11 7.51
CA ALA A 267 -7.02 0.43 8.48
C ALA A 267 -7.90 1.58 8.00
N GLY A 268 -7.32 2.70 7.57
CA GLY A 268 -8.10 3.82 7.01
C GLY A 268 -8.87 3.41 5.75
N ASN A 269 -8.25 2.63 4.87
CA ASN A 269 -8.89 2.06 3.68
C ASN A 269 -10.06 1.13 4.01
N THR A 270 -10.00 0.43 5.14
CA THR A 270 -11.07 -0.44 5.65
C THR A 270 -12.20 0.37 6.29
N MET A 271 -11.86 1.40 7.08
CA MET A 271 -12.86 2.15 7.84
C MET A 271 -13.93 2.81 6.96
N ILE A 272 -13.54 3.32 5.79
CA ILE A 272 -14.48 3.97 4.85
C ILE A 272 -15.51 3.00 4.23
N ILE A 273 -15.36 1.70 4.43
CA ILE A 273 -16.30 0.69 3.92
C ILE A 273 -17.53 0.59 4.82
N PHE A 274 -17.39 0.80 6.13
CA PHE A 274 -18.45 0.53 7.09
C PHE A 274 -19.59 1.54 7.08
N ALA A 275 -19.31 2.81 6.76
CA ALA A 275 -20.35 3.80 6.55
C ALA A 275 -19.85 4.93 5.65
N ASN A 276 -20.78 5.54 4.92
CA ASN A 276 -20.48 6.65 4.03
C ASN A 276 -20.65 8.00 4.74
N THR A 277 -19.88 8.24 5.81
CA THR A 277 -19.95 9.46 6.62
C THR A 277 -18.73 10.35 6.41
N ALA A 278 -18.91 11.67 6.57
CA ALA A 278 -17.80 12.62 6.48
C ALA A 278 -16.67 12.31 7.48
N THR A 279 -17.00 11.81 8.68
CA THR A 279 -16.00 11.43 9.70
C THR A 279 -15.13 10.27 9.25
N LEU A 280 -15.72 9.18 8.73
CA LEU A 280 -14.93 8.04 8.25
C LEU A 280 -14.10 8.42 7.02
N TRP A 281 -14.60 9.35 6.20
CA TRP A 281 -13.82 9.90 5.10
C TRP A 281 -12.59 10.67 5.59
N LEU A 282 -12.73 11.50 6.62
CA LEU A 282 -11.59 12.15 7.25
C LEU A 282 -10.61 11.15 7.84
N VAL A 283 -11.08 10.10 8.54
CA VAL A 283 -10.21 9.04 9.06
C VAL A 283 -9.38 8.39 7.96
N PHE A 284 -9.99 8.11 6.80
CA PHE A 284 -9.27 7.64 5.62
C PHE A 284 -8.22 8.66 5.13
N GLN A 285 -8.57 9.94 5.01
CA GLN A 285 -7.62 10.98 4.58
C GLN A 285 -6.45 11.13 5.58
N PHE A 286 -6.74 11.06 6.88
CA PHE A 286 -5.71 11.12 7.91
C PHE A 286 -4.80 9.88 7.91
N SER A 287 -5.30 8.70 7.55
CA SER A 287 -4.43 7.52 7.44
C SER A 287 -3.39 7.69 6.33
N TYR A 288 -3.74 8.34 5.22
CA TYR A 288 -2.80 8.70 4.14
C TYR A 288 -1.79 9.74 4.63
N ALA A 289 -2.27 10.79 5.29
CA ALA A 289 -1.44 11.83 5.89
C ALA A 289 -0.43 11.29 6.92
N VAL A 290 -0.68 10.13 7.53
CA VAL A 290 0.25 9.47 8.46
C VAL A 290 1.14 8.44 7.75
N ALA A 291 0.57 7.57 6.92
CA ALA A 291 1.30 6.45 6.33
C ALA A 291 2.41 6.91 5.35
N PHE A 292 2.11 7.88 4.48
CA PHE A 292 3.06 8.30 3.43
C PHE A 292 4.30 9.03 3.96
N PRO A 293 4.20 9.93 4.95
CA PRO A 293 5.39 10.47 5.60
C PRO A 293 6.27 9.39 6.24
N ILE A 294 5.68 8.34 6.81
CA ILE A 294 6.42 7.24 7.42
C ILE A 294 7.14 6.39 6.36
N TYR A 295 6.50 6.10 5.21
CA TYR A 295 7.18 5.47 4.07
C TYR A 295 8.35 6.31 3.56
N SER A 296 8.17 7.62 3.48
CA SER A 296 9.19 8.57 3.07
C SER A 296 10.37 8.61 4.04
N TYR A 297 10.08 8.66 5.34
CA TYR A 297 11.07 8.62 6.40
C TYR A 297 11.86 7.29 6.39
N TYR A 298 11.20 6.16 6.18
CA TYR A 298 11.87 4.88 6.01
C TYR A 298 12.90 4.91 4.86
N VAL A 299 12.52 5.46 3.69
CA VAL A 299 13.43 5.55 2.54
C VAL A 299 14.64 6.42 2.84
N SER A 300 14.50 7.45 3.70
CA SER A 300 15.65 8.25 4.13
C SER A 300 16.59 7.49 5.09
N GLU A 301 16.04 6.70 6.01
CA GLU A 301 16.83 5.98 7.03
C GLU A 301 17.45 4.67 6.49
N GLU A 302 16.78 4.03 5.53
CA GLU A 302 17.20 2.75 4.95
C GLU A 302 17.23 2.82 3.41
N PRO A 303 18.07 3.68 2.78
CA PRO A 303 18.08 3.87 1.33
C PRO A 303 18.65 2.67 0.55
N ASP A 304 19.44 1.83 1.20
CA ASP A 304 19.88 0.52 0.70
C ASP A 304 19.17 -0.60 1.46
N SER A 305 18.61 -1.55 0.72
CA SER A 305 17.90 -2.70 1.29
C SER A 305 18.83 -3.86 1.65
N SER A 306 20.16 -3.68 1.55
CA SER A 306 21.16 -4.74 1.78
C SER A 306 21.18 -5.32 3.20
N ARG A 307 20.73 -4.55 4.20
CA ARG A 307 20.67 -5.00 5.61
C ARG A 307 19.41 -5.82 5.93
N ILE A 308 18.44 -5.85 5.02
CA ILE A 308 17.17 -6.55 5.24
C ILE A 308 17.39 -8.05 5.09
N ASN A 309 17.11 -8.80 6.16
CA ASN A 309 17.05 -10.24 6.11
C ASN A 309 15.67 -10.66 5.61
N TRP A 310 15.61 -11.33 4.47
CA TRP A 310 14.37 -11.77 3.86
C TRP A 310 13.92 -13.11 4.46
N TYR A 311 12.66 -13.20 4.89
CA TYR A 311 12.16 -14.44 5.49
C TYR A 311 11.94 -15.54 4.44
N PRO A 312 12.14 -16.82 4.80
CA PRO A 312 11.90 -17.94 3.90
C PRO A 312 10.46 -17.97 3.38
N ILE A 313 10.29 -17.89 2.06
CA ILE A 313 8.97 -17.92 1.42
C ILE A 313 8.47 -19.36 1.31
N LYS A 314 7.31 -19.63 1.92
CA LYS A 314 6.57 -20.88 1.73
C LYS A 314 5.34 -20.58 0.90
N LEU A 315 5.33 -21.00 -0.37
CA LEU A 315 4.27 -20.68 -1.33
C LEU A 315 2.86 -20.96 -0.78
N LEU A 316 2.66 -22.10 -0.12
CA LEU A 316 1.38 -22.44 0.49
C LEU A 316 0.94 -21.39 1.53
N LYS A 317 1.87 -20.86 2.32
CA LYS A 317 1.58 -19.82 3.32
C LYS A 317 1.19 -18.50 2.64
N GLU A 318 1.89 -18.11 1.57
CA GLU A 318 1.56 -16.89 0.83
C GLU A 318 0.20 -17.00 0.14
N VAL A 319 -0.13 -18.18 -0.42
CA VAL A 319 -1.46 -18.46 -0.99
C VAL A 319 -2.55 -18.39 0.09
N ILE A 320 -2.31 -18.97 1.29
CA ILE A 320 -3.26 -18.89 2.40
C ILE A 320 -3.49 -17.43 2.81
N ILE A 321 -2.44 -16.62 2.92
CA ILE A 321 -2.58 -15.19 3.26
C ILE A 321 -3.39 -14.47 2.19
N GLY A 322 -3.13 -14.73 0.91
CA GLY A 322 -3.91 -14.18 -0.20
C GLY A 322 -5.39 -14.56 -0.12
N VAL A 323 -5.70 -15.84 0.06
CA VAL A 323 -7.08 -16.34 0.16
C VAL A 323 -7.79 -15.79 1.39
N VAL A 324 -7.14 -15.78 2.56
CA VAL A 324 -7.73 -15.24 3.79
C VAL A 324 -8.00 -13.74 3.63
N SER A 325 -7.06 -12.98 3.06
CA SER A 325 -7.25 -11.54 2.82
C SER A 325 -8.40 -11.29 1.85
N PHE A 326 -8.48 -12.07 0.76
CA PHE A 326 -9.58 -12.02 -0.19
C PHE A 326 -10.94 -12.26 0.50
N VAL A 327 -11.06 -13.31 1.32
CA VAL A 327 -12.30 -13.63 2.04
C VAL A 327 -12.65 -12.54 3.06
N VAL A 328 -11.67 -12.07 3.84
CA VAL A 328 -11.86 -11.02 4.85
C VAL A 328 -12.37 -9.74 4.19
N VAL A 329 -11.73 -9.30 3.11
CA VAL A 329 -12.15 -8.11 2.36
C VAL A 329 -13.56 -8.31 1.77
N GLY A 330 -13.89 -9.50 1.27
CA GLY A 330 -15.24 -9.80 0.76
C GLY A 330 -16.30 -9.67 1.83
N VAL A 331 -16.05 -10.21 3.02
CA VAL A 331 -16.94 -10.07 4.18
C VAL A 331 -17.08 -8.62 4.60
N LEU A 332 -15.98 -7.86 4.66
CA LEU A 332 -15.99 -6.44 5.02
C LEU A 332 -16.82 -5.60 4.03
N MET A 333 -16.65 -5.84 2.73
CA MET A 333 -17.42 -5.16 1.68
C MET A 333 -18.91 -5.52 1.77
N ALA A 334 -19.25 -6.78 2.03
CA ALA A 334 -20.64 -7.21 2.22
C ALA A 334 -21.27 -6.54 3.44
N ILE A 335 -20.56 -6.46 4.56
CA ILE A 335 -21.00 -5.74 5.76
C ILE A 335 -21.23 -4.26 5.43
N GLY A 336 -20.26 -3.61 4.78
CA GLY A 336 -20.34 -2.21 4.39
C GLY A 336 -21.51 -1.90 3.47
N PHE A 337 -21.77 -2.81 2.52
CA PHE A 337 -22.91 -2.71 1.62
C PHE A 337 -24.24 -2.78 2.39
N ILE A 338 -24.40 -3.76 3.28
CA ILE A 338 -25.60 -3.91 4.13
C ILE A 338 -25.77 -2.69 5.05
N SER A 339 -24.70 -2.19 5.65
CA SER A 339 -24.76 -1.06 6.58
C SER A 339 -25.00 0.27 5.90
N SER A 340 -24.70 0.40 4.60
CA SER A 340 -24.95 1.61 3.83
C SER A 340 -26.42 1.85 3.49
N GLY A 341 -27.32 0.91 3.81
CA GLY A 341 -28.75 1.04 3.52
C GLY A 341 -29.08 1.06 2.03
N VAL A 342 -28.17 0.59 1.18
CA VAL A 342 -28.46 0.35 -0.24
C VAL A 342 -29.46 -0.79 -0.31
N GLU A 343 -30.73 -0.46 -0.58
CA GLU A 343 -31.79 -1.43 -0.79
C GLU A 343 -31.48 -2.27 -2.06
N LEU A 344 -31.63 -3.59 -1.96
CA LEU A 344 -31.33 -4.59 -3.01
C LEU A 344 -32.55 -5.03 -3.82
#